data_AF-A0A0P0WXE5-F1
#
_entry.id   AF-A0A0P0WXE5-F1
#
_cell.length_a   1.000
_cell.length_b   1.000
_cell.length_c   1.000
_cell.angle_alpha   90.00
_cell.angle_beta   90.00
_cell.angle_gamma   90.00
#
_symmetry.space_group_name_H-M   'P 1'
#
loop_
_entity.id
_entity.type
_entity.pdbx_description
1 polymer ?
#
loop_
_entity_poly.entity_id
_entity_poly.type
_entity_poly.pdbx_seq_one_letter_code
_entity_poly.pdbx_strand_id
1 'polypeptide(L)'
;MVKANVNELHPIQVGLAIRTDDGGGELVVFEFNLCGFDINNPANLRDPASIAHLRGRGVDFGRLPHARIELHRLRSLLLGSGLLQTRPSWATFTGAYHIGYLMKILTGAEVPSGLDAFTAMATATLGEGVYDVKRLAAEVNTASRFSLREIATWLGVVPAVA
;
A
#
# COMPACT_ATOMS: atom_id res chain seq x y z
N MET A 1 -8.45 -1.99 -15.31
CA MET A 1 -8.75 -0.90 -14.35
C MET A 1 -7.60 -0.67 -13.36
N VAL A 2 -7.14 -1.66 -12.59
CA VAL A 2 -6.04 -1.49 -11.62
C VAL A 2 -4.77 -0.90 -12.23
N LYS A 3 -4.27 -1.46 -13.36
CA LYS A 3 -3.07 -0.93 -14.05
C LYS A 3 -3.18 0.55 -14.40
N ALA A 4 -4.25 0.94 -15.10
CA ALA A 4 -4.45 2.31 -15.55
C ALA A 4 -4.44 3.26 -14.35
N ASN A 5 -5.24 2.94 -13.32
CA ASN A 5 -5.30 3.71 -12.08
C ASN A 5 -3.93 3.80 -11.39
N VAL A 6 -3.18 2.69 -11.27
CA VAL A 6 -1.85 2.70 -10.65
C VAL A 6 -0.88 3.58 -11.43
N ASN A 7 -0.88 3.52 -12.76
CA ASN A 7 0.03 4.30 -13.60
C ASN A 7 -0.33 5.79 -13.59
N GLU A 8 -1.62 6.11 -13.68
CA GLU A 8 -2.14 7.47 -13.89
C GLU A 8 -2.35 8.27 -12.59
N LEU A 9 -2.71 7.61 -11.49
CA LEU A 9 -2.99 8.28 -10.23
C LEU A 9 -1.74 8.41 -9.37
N HIS A 10 -1.74 9.47 -8.55
CA HIS A 10 -0.66 9.75 -7.61
C HIS A 10 -0.97 9.10 -6.26
N PRO A 11 -0.08 8.26 -5.71
CA PRO A 11 -0.20 7.85 -4.32
C PRO A 11 0.05 9.05 -3.41
N ILE A 12 -0.79 9.23 -2.39
CA ILE A 12 -0.71 10.35 -1.45
C ILE A 12 -0.12 9.94 -0.09
N GLN A 13 -0.29 8.68 0.29
CA GLN A 13 0.21 8.12 1.55
C GLN A 13 0.58 6.64 1.35
N VAL A 14 1.60 6.18 2.08
CA VAL A 14 2.03 4.78 2.13
C VAL A 14 2.23 4.38 3.58
N GLY A 15 1.49 3.37 4.05
CA GLY A 15 1.70 2.76 5.35
C GLY A 15 2.51 1.48 5.25
N LEU A 16 3.50 1.29 6.13
CA LEU A 16 4.26 0.05 6.25
C LEU A 16 4.34 -0.36 7.73
N ALA A 17 3.96 -1.60 8.00
CA ALA A 17 4.06 -2.22 9.32
C ALA A 17 5.05 -3.39 9.23
N ILE A 18 6.08 -3.38 10.07
CA ILE A 18 7.19 -4.34 10.04
C ILE A 18 7.28 -5.01 11.41
N ARG A 19 7.39 -6.34 11.41
CA ARG A 19 7.63 -7.16 12.61
C ARG A 19 8.56 -8.31 12.25
N THR A 20 9.42 -8.71 13.17
CA THR A 20 10.27 -9.90 13.04
C THR A 20 9.48 -11.18 13.27
N ASP A 21 9.94 -12.26 12.66
CA ASP A 21 9.33 -13.59 12.68
C ASP A 21 9.48 -14.34 14.02
N ASP A 22 10.50 -13.99 14.81
CA ASP A 22 10.74 -14.51 16.16
C ASP A 22 9.67 -14.13 17.20
N GLY A 23 8.71 -13.29 16.81
CA GLY A 23 7.60 -12.85 17.66
C GLY A 23 8.01 -11.90 18.79
N GLY A 24 9.31 -11.66 18.99
CA GLY A 24 9.89 -10.86 20.06
C GLY A 24 10.26 -9.43 19.66
N GLY A 25 10.35 -9.11 18.37
CA GLY A 25 10.58 -7.75 17.91
C GLY A 25 9.36 -6.84 18.03
N GLU A 26 9.60 -5.58 18.36
CA GLU A 26 8.57 -4.54 18.37
C GLU A 26 7.97 -4.36 16.96
N LEU A 27 6.66 -4.15 16.92
CA LEU A 27 5.97 -3.73 15.70
C LEU A 27 6.40 -2.28 15.40
N VAL A 28 7.08 -2.07 14.28
CA VAL A 28 7.42 -0.74 13.80
C VAL A 28 6.46 -0.35 12.70
N VAL A 29 5.83 0.81 12.84
CA VAL A 29 4.86 1.33 11.87
C VAL A 29 5.34 2.67 11.31
N PHE A 30 5.38 2.76 9.99
CA PHE A 30 5.68 3.98 9.26
C PHE A 30 4.46 4.44 8.47
N GLU A 31 4.20 5.74 8.49
CA GLU A 31 3.29 6.40 7.56
C GLU A 31 4.07 7.46 6.76
N PHE A 32 4.26 7.20 5.47
CA PHE A 32 4.90 8.13 4.55
C PHE A 32 3.84 8.98 3.87
N ASN A 33 3.89 10.29 4.10
CA ASN A 33 3.04 11.28 3.44
C ASN A 33 3.76 11.81 2.19
N LEU A 34 3.25 11.48 1.01
CA LEU A 34 3.89 11.75 -0.27
C LEU A 34 3.52 13.13 -0.82
N CYS A 35 4.49 13.86 -1.34
CA CYS A 35 4.24 15.09 -2.11
C CYS A 35 4.05 14.80 -3.62
N GLY A 36 3.61 15.83 -4.35
CA GLY A 36 3.37 15.75 -5.79
C GLY A 36 1.90 15.61 -6.18
N PHE A 37 0.99 15.45 -5.22
CA PHE A 37 -0.43 15.61 -5.47
C PHE A 37 -0.89 17.04 -5.16
N ASP A 38 -1.26 17.81 -6.19
CA ASP A 38 -1.96 19.08 -6.07
C ASP A 38 -3.39 18.97 -6.61
N ILE A 39 -4.37 19.22 -5.75
CA ILE A 39 -5.79 19.18 -6.10
C ILE A 39 -6.19 20.28 -7.09
N ASN A 40 -5.43 21.38 -7.14
CA ASN A 40 -5.67 22.50 -8.04
C ASN A 40 -5.01 22.29 -9.41
N ASN A 41 -4.08 21.33 -9.52
CA ASN A 41 -3.46 20.98 -10.80
C ASN A 41 -4.44 20.12 -11.64
N PRO A 42 -4.86 20.56 -12.84
CA PRO A 42 -5.74 19.78 -13.69
C PRO A 42 -5.10 18.50 -14.24
N ALA A 43 -3.76 18.43 -14.32
CA ALA A 43 -3.04 17.22 -14.72
C ALA A 43 -3.11 16.10 -13.66
N ASN A 44 -3.43 16.45 -12.40
CA ASN A 44 -3.56 15.50 -11.32
C ASN A 44 -4.96 14.88 -11.34
N LEU A 45 -5.05 13.72 -11.99
CA LEU A 45 -6.26 12.92 -12.08
C LEU A 45 -6.79 12.56 -10.69
N ARG A 46 -8.10 12.70 -10.53
CA ARG A 46 -8.80 12.56 -9.26
C ARG A 46 -10.27 12.23 -9.48
N ASP A 47 -10.82 11.45 -8.55
CA ASP A 47 -12.24 11.17 -8.48
C ASP A 47 -12.87 12.05 -7.38
N PRO A 48 -13.90 12.87 -7.68
CA PRO A 48 -14.51 13.75 -6.68
C PRO A 48 -15.05 13.03 -5.43
N ALA A 49 -15.60 11.82 -5.59
CA ALA A 49 -16.11 11.04 -4.46
C ALA A 49 -14.97 10.59 -3.54
N SER A 50 -13.85 10.16 -4.12
CA SER A 50 -12.62 9.80 -3.40
C SER A 50 -12.03 11.01 -2.65
N ILE A 51 -12.03 12.20 -3.25
CA ILE A 51 -11.59 13.44 -2.59
C ILE A 51 -12.49 13.77 -1.40
N ALA A 52 -13.82 13.74 -1.58
CA ALA A 52 -14.77 14.03 -0.50
C ALA A 52 -14.63 13.04 0.66
N HIS A 53 -14.47 11.75 0.34
CA HIS A 53 -14.24 10.69 1.31
C HIS A 53 -12.95 10.88 2.12
N LEU A 54 -11.84 11.21 1.44
CA LEU A 54 -10.55 11.47 2.10
C LEU A 54 -10.59 12.73 2.97
N ARG A 55 -11.26 13.80 2.53
CA ARG A 55 -11.51 14.99 3.37
C ARG A 55 -12.29 14.64 4.63
N GLY A 56 -13.32 13.80 4.50
CA GLY A 56 -14.10 13.29 5.64
C GLY A 56 -13.27 12.47 6.64
N ARG A 57 -12.12 11.94 6.22
CA ARG A 57 -11.14 11.24 7.06
C ARG A 57 -10.00 12.14 7.56
N GLY A 58 -10.08 13.44 7.35
CA GLY A 58 -9.09 14.41 7.84
C GLY A 58 -7.88 14.63 6.93
N VAL A 59 -7.91 14.15 5.67
CA VAL A 59 -6.84 14.46 4.72
C VAL A 59 -6.89 15.92 4.31
N ASP A 60 -5.83 16.65 4.64
CA ASP A 60 -5.63 18.04 4.24
C ASP A 60 -4.92 18.13 2.88
N PHE A 61 -5.72 18.26 1.83
CA PHE A 61 -5.25 18.40 0.45
C PHE A 61 -4.42 19.66 0.20
N GLY A 62 -4.55 20.72 1.01
CA GLY A 62 -3.71 21.91 0.91
C GLY A 62 -2.27 21.65 1.37
N ARG A 63 -2.06 20.62 2.19
CA ARG A 63 -0.74 20.23 2.69
C ARG A 63 -0.06 19.15 1.85
N LEU A 64 -0.79 18.41 1.02
CA LEU A 64 -0.21 17.33 0.19
C LEU A 64 0.90 17.81 -0.77
N PRO A 65 0.79 18.97 -1.45
CA PRO A 65 1.90 19.48 -2.28
C PRO A 65 3.18 19.73 -1.47
N HIS A 66 3.04 20.01 -0.17
CA HIS A 66 4.13 20.28 0.76
C HIS A 66 4.42 19.10 1.70
N ALA A 67 3.87 17.92 1.42
CA ALA A 67 4.10 16.73 2.22
C ALA A 67 5.58 16.30 2.19
N ARG A 68 5.99 15.50 3.17
CA ARG A 68 7.38 15.49 3.64
C ARG A 68 8.36 14.69 2.78
N ILE A 69 7.90 13.83 1.86
CA ILE A 69 8.80 13.00 1.06
C ILE A 69 8.33 12.84 -0.38
N GLU A 70 9.26 13.01 -1.32
CA GLU A 70 9.05 12.74 -2.74
C GLU A 70 9.06 11.24 -3.03
N LEU A 71 8.27 10.81 -4.01
CA LEU A 71 8.14 9.39 -4.39
C LEU A 71 9.50 8.73 -4.68
N HIS A 72 10.37 9.43 -5.43
CA HIS A 72 11.69 8.93 -5.78
C HIS A 72 12.61 8.80 -4.56
N ARG A 73 12.46 9.68 -3.56
CA ARG A 73 13.22 9.62 -2.32
C ARG A 73 12.77 8.46 -1.44
N LEU A 74 11.46 8.22 -1.35
CA LEU A 74 10.92 7.03 -0.68
C LEU A 74 11.45 5.75 -1.33
N ARG A 75 11.44 5.69 -2.68
CA ARG A 75 12.03 4.57 -3.43
C ARG A 75 13.48 4.32 -3.04
N SER A 76 14.34 5.35 -3.06
CA SER A 76 15.75 5.22 -2.69
C SER A 76 15.94 4.71 -1.26
N LEU A 77 15.14 5.21 -0.30
CA LEU A 77 15.19 4.74 1.08
C LEU A 77 14.77 3.27 1.19
N LEU A 78 13.69 2.86 0.54
CA LEU A 78 13.23 1.47 0.56
C LEU A 78 14.28 0.51 -0.04
N LEU A 79 14.82 0.84 -1.22
CA LEU A 79 15.85 0.02 -1.88
C LEU A 79 17.16 -0.05 -1.09
N GLY A 80 17.53 1.04 -0.41
CA GLY A 80 18.75 1.13 0.40
C GLY A 80 18.61 0.62 1.84
N SER A 81 17.38 0.37 2.33
CA SER A 81 17.12 -0.01 3.72
C SER A 81 17.53 -1.44 4.09
N GLY A 82 17.76 -2.31 3.09
CA GLY A 82 17.92 -3.75 3.31
C GLY A 82 16.60 -4.53 3.36
N LEU A 83 15.44 -3.86 3.40
CA LEU A 83 14.13 -4.50 3.55
C LEU A 83 13.82 -5.53 2.45
N LEU A 84 14.19 -5.27 1.20
CA LEU A 84 13.94 -6.23 0.11
C LEU A 84 14.93 -7.39 0.15
N GLN A 85 16.14 -7.14 0.63
CA GLN A 85 17.24 -8.10 0.70
C GLN A 85 16.98 -9.17 1.76
N THR A 86 16.23 -8.85 2.82
CA THR A 86 15.79 -9.83 3.82
C THR A 86 14.72 -10.79 3.30
N ARG A 87 14.20 -10.59 2.08
CA ARG A 87 13.12 -11.39 1.46
C ARG A 87 11.95 -11.65 2.42
N PRO A 88 11.34 -10.57 2.97
CA PRO A 88 10.28 -10.72 3.95
C PRO A 88 9.01 -11.31 3.32
N SER A 89 8.14 -11.83 4.16
CA SER A 89 6.75 -12.05 3.77
C SER A 89 5.98 -10.73 3.79
N TRP A 90 5.19 -10.49 2.76
CA TRP A 90 4.33 -9.33 2.59
C TRP A 90 2.88 -9.69 2.86
N ALA A 91 2.22 -8.88 3.68
CA ALA A 91 0.78 -8.98 3.91
C ALA A 91 0.07 -7.73 3.35
N THR A 92 -1.05 -7.95 2.68
CA THR A 92 -1.90 -6.89 2.13
C THR A 92 -3.37 -7.16 2.45
N PHE A 93 -4.24 -6.16 2.31
CA PHE A 93 -5.69 -6.33 2.37
C PHE A 93 -6.32 -5.75 1.10
N THR A 94 -7.04 -6.55 0.31
CA THR A 94 -7.52 -6.16 -1.04
C THR A 94 -6.36 -5.69 -1.95
N GLY A 95 -5.33 -6.51 -2.00
CA GLY A 95 -3.94 -6.13 -2.25
C GLY A 95 -3.56 -5.74 -3.68
N ALA A 96 -4.43 -5.91 -4.69
CA ALA A 96 -4.07 -5.60 -6.07
C ALA A 96 -3.57 -4.15 -6.25
N TYR A 97 -4.23 -3.19 -5.59
CA TYR A 97 -3.77 -1.79 -5.58
C TYR A 97 -2.53 -1.60 -4.71
N HIS A 98 -2.44 -2.24 -3.53
CA HIS A 98 -1.28 -2.12 -2.65
C HIS A 98 0.00 -2.60 -3.34
N ILE A 99 -0.03 -3.81 -3.92
CA ILE A 99 1.10 -4.35 -4.67
C ILE A 99 1.35 -3.50 -5.93
N GLY A 100 0.32 -3.09 -6.65
CA GLY A 100 0.47 -2.22 -7.82
C GLY A 100 1.23 -0.92 -7.52
N TYR A 101 0.83 -0.20 -6.48
CA TYR A 101 1.53 1.03 -6.07
C TYR A 101 2.90 0.77 -5.47
N LEU A 102 3.07 -0.29 -4.66
CA LEU A 102 4.39 -0.66 -4.15
C LEU A 102 5.36 -0.97 -5.29
N MET A 103 4.90 -1.71 -6.31
CA MET A 103 5.69 -1.97 -7.52
C MET A 103 6.02 -0.68 -8.26
N LYS A 104 5.05 0.21 -8.49
CA LYS A 104 5.31 1.54 -9.10
C LYS A 104 6.35 2.34 -8.31
N ILE A 105 6.30 2.30 -6.98
CA ILE A 105 7.29 2.97 -6.10
C ILE A 105 8.67 2.35 -6.28
N LEU A 106 8.80 1.02 -6.13
CA LEU A 106 10.09 0.33 -6.12
C LEU A 106 10.78 0.34 -7.49
N THR A 107 10.02 0.15 -8.57
CA THR A 107 10.55 0.17 -9.94
C THR A 107 10.73 1.58 -10.48
N GLY A 108 9.98 2.56 -9.96
CA GLY A 108 9.89 3.90 -10.52
C GLY A 108 9.41 3.93 -11.96
N ALA A 109 8.72 2.88 -12.40
CA ALA A 109 8.22 2.69 -13.76
C ALA A 109 6.74 2.33 -13.71
N GLU A 110 6.09 2.41 -14.88
CA GLU A 110 4.74 1.89 -15.06
C GLU A 110 4.68 0.38 -14.78
N VAL A 111 3.61 -0.07 -14.15
CA VAL A 111 3.38 -1.50 -14.00
C VAL A 111 3.01 -2.12 -15.36
N PRO A 112 3.48 -3.34 -15.66
CA PRO A 112 3.30 -3.97 -16.97
C PRO A 112 1.83 -4.30 -17.26
N SER A 113 1.53 -4.47 -18.54
CA SER A 113 0.25 -5.03 -19.00
C SER A 113 0.24 -6.55 -18.85
N GLY A 114 -0.92 -7.11 -18.50
CA GLY A 114 -1.10 -8.55 -18.35
C GLY A 114 -0.77 -9.06 -16.96
N LEU A 115 -1.57 -10.01 -16.48
CA LEU A 115 -1.43 -10.58 -15.14
C LEU A 115 -0.12 -11.34 -15.00
N ASP A 116 0.29 -12.11 -16.01
CA ASP A 116 1.50 -12.94 -15.96
C ASP A 116 2.76 -12.07 -15.85
N ALA A 117 2.86 -11.02 -16.66
CA ALA A 117 3.98 -10.09 -16.60
C ALA A 117 4.03 -9.33 -15.27
N PHE A 118 2.87 -8.91 -14.75
CA PHE A 118 2.79 -8.28 -13.43
C PHE A 118 3.20 -9.24 -12.32
N THR A 119 2.71 -10.48 -12.36
CA THR A 119 3.02 -11.53 -11.37
C THR A 119 4.50 -11.86 -11.40
N ALA A 120 5.10 -12.06 -12.58
CA ALA A 120 6.52 -12.29 -12.72
C ALA A 120 7.35 -11.15 -12.14
N MET A 121 7.00 -9.89 -12.44
CA MET A 121 7.67 -8.70 -11.90
C MET A 121 7.53 -8.62 -10.37
N ALA A 122 6.33 -8.85 -9.83
CA ALA A 122 6.06 -8.83 -8.40
C ALA A 122 6.84 -9.93 -7.68
N THR A 123 6.83 -11.16 -8.18
CA THR A 123 7.60 -12.29 -7.62
C THR A 123 9.10 -12.02 -7.66
N ALA A 124 9.62 -11.46 -8.76
CA ALA A 124 11.06 -11.13 -8.83
C ALA A 124 11.47 -10.04 -7.84
N THR A 125 10.56 -9.11 -7.50
CA THR A 125 10.87 -7.96 -6.66
C THR A 125 10.59 -8.22 -5.17
N LEU A 126 9.47 -8.88 -4.87
CA LEU A 126 8.96 -9.08 -3.50
C LEU A 126 9.21 -10.49 -2.97
N GLY A 127 9.55 -11.45 -3.84
CA GLY A 127 9.62 -12.87 -3.51
C GLY A 127 8.26 -13.56 -3.60
N GLU A 128 8.22 -14.83 -3.18
CA GLU A 128 7.00 -15.67 -3.24
C GLU A 128 6.03 -15.42 -2.08
N GLY A 129 6.51 -14.87 -0.97
CA GLY A 129 5.73 -14.67 0.25
C GLY A 129 4.82 -13.46 0.19
N VAL A 130 3.87 -13.38 -0.74
CA VAL A 130 2.89 -12.28 -0.82
C VAL A 130 1.49 -12.80 -0.52
N TYR A 131 0.89 -12.31 0.56
CA TYR A 131 -0.38 -12.78 1.09
C TYR A 131 -1.44 -11.67 1.09
N ASP A 132 -2.65 -12.01 0.64
CA ASP A 132 -3.83 -11.15 0.80
C ASP A 132 -4.66 -11.67 1.98
N VAL A 133 -4.68 -10.91 3.07
CA VAL A 133 -5.37 -11.24 4.32
C VAL A 133 -6.87 -11.44 4.10
N LYS A 134 -7.49 -10.69 3.18
CA LYS A 134 -8.91 -10.86 2.88
C LYS A 134 -9.16 -12.19 2.17
N ARG A 135 -8.29 -12.57 1.25
CA ARG A 135 -8.35 -13.87 0.58
C ARG A 135 -8.16 -15.01 1.58
N LEU A 136 -7.14 -14.94 2.43
CA LEU A 136 -6.88 -15.95 3.46
C LEU A 136 -8.08 -16.10 4.41
N ALA A 137 -8.69 -14.99 4.85
CA ALA A 137 -9.88 -15.04 5.69
C ALA A 137 -11.06 -15.74 4.99
N ALA A 138 -11.25 -15.50 3.69
CA ALA A 138 -12.31 -16.12 2.89
C ALA A 138 -12.10 -17.64 2.67
N GLU A 139 -10.85 -18.11 2.71
CA GLU A 139 -10.52 -19.54 2.64
C GLU A 139 -10.86 -20.28 3.94
N VAL A 140 -10.78 -19.60 5.09
CA VAL A 140 -11.11 -20.18 6.41
C VAL A 140 -12.59 -20.03 6.74
N ASN A 141 -13.23 -18.95 6.30
CA ASN A 141 -14.64 -18.69 6.56
C ASN A 141 -15.32 -18.17 5.28
N THR A 142 -16.34 -18.88 4.81
CA THR A 142 -17.04 -18.59 3.56
C THR A 142 -17.97 -17.36 3.64
N ALA A 143 -18.02 -16.67 4.79
CA ALA A 143 -18.67 -15.37 4.89
C ALA A 143 -18.07 -14.42 3.84
N SER A 144 -18.93 -13.94 2.93
CA SER A 144 -18.52 -13.42 1.63
C SER A 144 -17.87 -12.02 1.68
N ARG A 145 -17.84 -11.35 2.84
CA ARG A 145 -17.43 -9.94 2.94
C ARG A 145 -16.80 -9.60 4.28
N PHE A 146 -15.55 -9.99 4.46
CA PHE A 146 -14.75 -9.46 5.56
C PHE A 146 -14.18 -8.07 5.23
N SER A 147 -14.50 -7.08 6.07
CA SER A 147 -13.67 -5.90 6.27
C SER A 147 -12.47 -6.25 7.15
N LEU A 148 -11.40 -5.45 7.05
CA LEU A 148 -10.21 -5.65 7.89
C LEU A 148 -10.55 -5.57 9.38
N ARG A 149 -11.51 -4.71 9.76
CA ARG A 149 -11.98 -4.55 11.15
C ARG A 149 -12.72 -5.79 11.65
N GLU A 150 -13.54 -6.42 10.81
CA GLU A 150 -14.22 -7.66 11.16
C GLU A 150 -13.22 -8.81 11.35
N ILE A 151 -12.20 -8.91 10.48
CA ILE A 151 -11.12 -9.90 10.66
C ILE A 151 -10.38 -9.65 11.96
N ALA A 152 -9.99 -8.40 12.24
CA ALA A 152 -9.33 -8.04 13.48
C ALA A 152 -10.18 -8.42 14.71
N THR A 153 -11.48 -8.13 14.67
CA THR A 153 -12.42 -8.47 15.75
C THR A 153 -12.52 -9.98 15.94
N TRP A 154 -12.65 -10.73 14.84
CA TRP A 154 -12.71 -12.19 14.87
C TRP A 154 -11.44 -12.83 15.45
N LEU A 155 -10.27 -12.25 15.16
CA LEU A 155 -8.98 -12.66 15.71
C LEU A 155 -8.73 -12.14 17.14
N GLY A 156 -9.66 -11.39 17.74
CA GLY A 156 -9.49 -10.81 19.08
C GLY A 156 -8.43 -9.69 19.14
N VAL A 157 -8.08 -9.09 18.01
CA VAL A 157 -7.12 -7.98 17.94
C VAL A 157 -7.78 -6.71 18.45
N VAL A 158 -7.23 -6.14 19.52
CA VAL A 158 -7.63 -4.83 20.04
C VAL A 158 -6.84 -3.74 19.30
N PRO A 159 -7.49 -2.75 18.67
CA PRO A 159 -6.79 -1.64 18.05
C PRO A 159 -5.88 -0.94 19.06
N ALA A 160 -4.69 -0.54 18.64
CA ALA A 160 -3.83 0.31 19.45
C ALA A 160 -4.60 1.58 19.83
N VAL A 161 -4.59 1.93 21.13
CA VAL A 161 -5.17 3.19 21.59
C VAL A 161 -4.27 4.30 21.08
N ALA A 162 -4.83 5.19 20.26
CA ALA A 162 -4.15 6.36 19.71
C ALA A 162 -3.95 7.45 20.77
#